data_AF-A0A920TPU1-F1
#
_entry.id   AF-A0A920TPU1-F1
#
_cell.length_a   1.000
_cell.length_b   1.000
_cell.length_c   1.000
_cell.angle_alpha   90.00
_cell.angle_beta   90.00
_cell.angle_gamma   90.00
#
_symmetry.space_group_name_H-M   'P 1'
#
loop_
_entity.id
_entity.type
_entity.pdbx_description
1 polymer ?
#
loop_
_entity_poly.entity_id
_entity_poly.type
_entity_poly.pdbx_seq_one_letter_code
_entity_poly.pdbx_strand_id
1 'polypeptide(L)' 'MLGTSKEIKYPGLNVLPPGVERHIVNGGGLTGFQIFPDDEIEIINNEGNQICELFVLIKMEIQCWNIKS' A
#
# COMPACT_ATOMS: atom_id res chain seq x y z
N MET A 1 23.62 23.13 16.54
CA MET A 1 24.80 22.88 15.70
C MET A 1 24.30 22.06 14.53
N LEU A 2 24.12 22.69 13.36
CA LEU A 2 23.48 22.06 12.20
C LEU A 2 24.53 21.25 11.45
N GLY A 3 24.39 19.92 11.44
CA GLY A 3 25.22 19.00 10.67
C GLY A 3 25.11 19.32 9.18
N THR A 4 26.22 19.22 8.45
CA THR A 4 26.25 19.50 7.01
C THR A 4 25.66 18.32 6.22
N SER A 5 25.18 18.57 4.99
CA SER A 5 24.61 17.53 4.12
C SER A 5 25.56 16.34 3.85
N LYS A 6 26.87 16.50 4.11
CA LYS A 6 27.87 15.43 4.03
C LYS A 6 27.70 14.31 5.06
N GLU A 7 26.96 14.54 6.15
CA GLU A 7 26.71 13.54 7.20
C GLU A 7 25.53 12.62 6.87
N ILE A 8 24.78 12.93 5.80
CA ILE A 8 23.67 12.11 5.34
C ILE A 8 24.23 10.95 4.51
N LYS A 9 24.21 9.73 5.07
CA LYS A 9 24.70 8.52 4.38
C LYS A 9 23.83 8.12 3.17
N TYR A 10 22.54 8.48 3.20
CA TYR A 10 21.57 8.16 2.14
C TYR A 10 20.68 9.38 1.82
N PRO A 11 21.22 10.41 1.16
CA PRO A 11 20.43 11.57 0.76
C PRO A 11 19.35 11.12 -0.25
N GLY A 12 18.09 11.46 0.01
CA GLY A 12 16.97 11.07 -0.85
C GLY A 12 16.42 9.65 -0.62
N LEU A 13 16.78 8.99 0.50
CA LEU A 13 16.11 7.75 0.89
C LEU A 13 14.65 8.08 1.22
N ASN A 14 13.73 7.72 0.34
CA ASN A 14 12.29 7.83 0.55
C ASN A 14 11.87 6.80 1.61
N VAL A 15 12.24 7.06 2.87
CA VAL A 15 11.83 6.24 4.01
C VAL A 15 10.34 6.49 4.21
N LEU A 16 9.54 5.47 3.97
CA LEU A 16 8.14 5.48 4.33
C LEU A 16 8.03 5.54 5.87
N PRO A 17 7.02 6.24 6.42
CA PRO A 17 6.71 6.12 7.83
C PRO A 17 6.53 4.65 8.23
N PRO A 18 6.85 4.27 9.49
CA PRO A 18 6.60 2.92 9.97
C PRO A 18 5.13 2.52 9.77
N GLY A 19 4.90 1.32 9.24
CA GLY A 19 3.55 0.82 8.95
C GLY A 19 2.99 1.23 7.58
N VAL A 20 3.72 2.02 6.80
CA VAL A 20 3.32 2.39 5.44
C VAL A 20 4.03 1.52 4.41
N GLU A 21 3.24 0.91 3.53
CA GLU A 21 3.73 0.12 2.40
C GLU A 21 3.48 0.86 1.08
N ARG A 22 4.32 0.59 0.06
CA ARG A 22 4.15 1.15 -1.29
C ARG A 22 4.24 0.05 -2.32
N HIS A 23 3.20 -0.04 -3.15
CA HIS A 23 3.13 -0.95 -4.27
C HIS A 23 3.21 -0.16 -5.58
N ILE A 24 4.13 -0.54 -6.47
CA ILE A 24 4.26 0.05 -7.81
C ILE A 24 3.39 -0.75 -8.77
N VAL A 25 2.46 -0.07 -9.44
CA VAL A 25 1.67 -0.66 -10.52
C VAL A 25 2.30 -0.22 -11.85
N ASN A 26 2.86 -1.18 -12.59
CA ASN A 26 3.40 -0.91 -13.93
C ASN A 26 2.25 -0.63 -14.90
N GLY A 27 2.48 0.20 -15.92
CA GLY A 27 1.49 0.49 -16.97
C GLY A 27 0.97 -0.77 -17.64
N GLY A 28 -0.35 -0.92 -17.74
CA GLY A 28 -1.03 -2.12 -18.25
C GLY A 28 -0.96 -3.34 -17.33
N GLY A 29 -0.39 -3.20 -16.13
CA GLY A 29 -0.31 -4.23 -15.12
C GLY A 29 -1.45 -4.16 -14.09
N LEU A 30 -1.45 -5.14 -13.18
CA LEU A 30 -2.33 -5.20 -12.03
C LEU A 30 -1.51 -5.60 -10.81
N THR A 31 -1.83 -5.02 -9.65
CA THR A 31 -1.22 -5.38 -8.37
C THR A 31 -2.33 -5.61 -7.35
N GLY A 32 -2.32 -6.78 -6.73
CA GLY A 32 -3.21 -7.12 -5.62
C GLY A 32 -2.42 -7.21 -4.33
N PHE A 33 -2.97 -6.65 -3.26
CA PHE A 33 -2.44 -6.74 -1.91
C PHE A 33 -3.59 -6.93 -0.92
N GLN A 34 -3.27 -7.45 0.26
CA GLN A 34 -4.26 -7.64 1.32
C GLN A 34 -4.38 -6.33 2.12
N ILE A 35 -5.62 -5.99 2.48
CA ILE A 35 -5.93 -4.89 3.39
C ILE A 35 -6.69 -5.42 4.59
N PHE A 36 -6.46 -4.81 5.74
CA PHE A 36 -7.11 -5.11 7.01
C PHE A 36 -8.03 -3.96 7.43
N PRO A 37 -8.93 -4.19 8.41
CA PRO A 37 -9.64 -3.09 9.04
C PRO A 37 -8.66 -2.02 9.54
N ASP A 38 -9.07 -0.76 9.43
CA ASP A 38 -8.31 0.42 9.84
C ASP A 38 -7.12 0.83 8.93
N ASP A 39 -6.88 0.11 7.83
CA ASP A 39 -5.88 0.52 6.83
C ASP A 39 -6.36 1.72 5.98
N GLU A 40 -5.43 2.62 5.65
CA GLU A 40 -5.65 3.74 4.74
C GLU A 40 -4.89 3.53 3.42
N ILE A 41 -5.55 3.82 2.28
CA ILE A 41 -4.98 3.63 0.94
C ILE A 41 -4.87 4.97 0.24
N GLU A 42 -3.67 5.31 -0.23
CA GLU A 42 -3.41 6.47 -1.08
C GLU A 42 -2.99 6.02 -2.49
N ILE A 43 -3.60 6.62 -3.52
CA ILE A 43 -3.28 6.35 -4.93
C ILE A 43 -2.60 7.57 -5.52
N ILE A 44 -1.35 7.38 -5.96
CA ILE A 44 -0.52 8.46 -6.48
C ILE A 44 -0.32 8.23 -7.98
N ASN A 45 -0.85 9.15 -8.79
CA ASN A 45 -0.56 9.21 -10.21
C ASN A 45 0.72 10.04 -10.43
N ASN A 46 1.87 9.37 -10.35
CA ASN A 46 3.19 10.01 -10.38
C ASN A 46 3.59 10.56 -11.76
N GLU A 47 3.19 9.89 -12.84
CA GLU A 47 3.50 10.29 -14.23
C GLU A 47 2.39 11.18 -14.84
N GLY A 48 1.18 11.10 -14.29
CA GLY A 48 0.02 11.85 -14.75
C GLY A 48 -0.72 11.15 -15.90
N ASN A 49 -1.98 11.55 -16.12
CA ASN A 49 -2.85 11.10 -17.21
C ASN A 49 -3.13 9.59 -17.30
N GLN A 50 -2.69 8.79 -16.32
CA GLN A 50 -3.06 7.39 -16.20
C GLN A 50 -4.41 7.22 -15.49
N ILE A 51 -5.37 6.59 -16.17
CA ILE A 51 -6.62 6.11 -15.56
C ILE A 51 -6.31 4.76 -14.90
N CYS A 52 -6.78 4.54 -13.67
CA CYS A 52 -6.66 3.29 -12.94
C CYS A 52 -8.03 2.80 -12.47
N GLU A 53 -8.20 1.49 -12.42
CA GLU A 53 -9.40 0.83 -11.87
C GLU A 53 -9.07 0.19 -10.52
N LEU A 54 -10.01 0.28 -9.59
CA LEU A 54 -9.89 -0.28 -8.24
C LEU A 54 -10.96 -1.34 -8.03
N PHE A 55 -10.55 -2.48 -7.51
CA PHE A 55 -11.44 -3.59 -7.21
C PHE A 55 -11.15 -4.15 -5.81
N VAL A 56 -12.19 -4.24 -4.98
CA VAL A 56 -12.09 -4.72 -3.60
C VAL A 56 -12.83 -6.04 -3.48
N LEU A 57 -12.11 -7.08 -3.07
CA LEU A 57 -12.66 -8.40 -2.76
C LEU A 57 -12.76 -8.54 -1.25
N ILE A 58 -13.99 -8.60 -0.74
CA ILE A 58 -14.22 -8.86 0.68
C ILE A 58 -14.20 -10.38 0.89
N LYS A 59 -13.19 -10.86 1.62
CA LYS A 59 -13.13 -12.26 2.06
C LYS A 59 -14.06 -12.43 3.27
N MET A 60 -15.25 -12.98 3.05
CA MET A 60 -16.10 -13.45 4.14
C MET A 60 -15.59 -14.81 4.64
N GLU A 61 -15.21 -14.89 5.91
CA GLU A 61 -15.09 -16.19 6.58
C GLU A 61 -16.50 -16.72 6.86
N ILE A 62 -16.94 -17.72 6.08
CA ILE A 62 -18.16 -18.46 6.37
C ILE A 62 -17.89 -19.31 7.61
N GLN A 63 -18.32 -18.84 8.78
CA GLN A 63 -18.40 -19.71 9.95
C GLN A 63 -19.58 -20.67 9.75
N CYS A 64 -19.27 -21.91 9.36
CA CYS A 64 -20.20 -23.02 9.51
C CYS A 64 -20.50 -23.19 11.00
N TRP A 65 -21.65 -22.66 11.44
CA TRP A 65 -22.22 -23.06 12.73
C TRP A 65 -22.53 -24.55 12.64
N ASN A 66 -21.71 -25.36 13.32
CA ASN A 66 -22.06 -26.76 13.57
C ASN A 66 -23.36 -26.75 14.39
N ILE A 67 -24.49 -26.99 13.71
CA ILE A 67 -25.73 -27.38 14.36
C ILE A 67 -25.44 -28.74 14.99
N LYS A 68 -25.10 -28.74 16.29
CA LYS A 68 -25.15 -29.97 17.07
C LYS A 68 -26.61 -30.37 17.13
N SER A 69 -26.90 -31.51 16.49
CA SER A 69 -28.14 -32.28 16.56
C SER A 69 -28.62 -32.50 17.98
#